data_AF-A0A2Z3H965-F1
#
_entry.id   AF-A0A2Z3H965-F1
#
_cell.length_a   1.000
_cell.length_b   1.000
_cell.length_c   1.000
_cell.angle_alpha   90.00
_cell.angle_beta   90.00
_cell.angle_gamma   90.00
#
_symmetry.space_group_name_H-M   'P 1'
#
loop_
_entity.id
_entity.type
_entity.pdbx_description
1 polymer ?
#
loop_
_entity_poly.entity_id
_entity_poly.type
_entity_poly.pdbx_seq_one_letter_code
_entity_poly.pdbx_strand_id
1 'polypeptide(L)'
;MTLTPADLDLSPPAAARLEEYLGQVRGALAGAPDVSAGDIESDLREHVANELSAAPKPVALAALSAVLEQLGPPAQWGAAPDPAAFHGVRHLLREHLRGARTAAAAGARRVRLTLWSGPEDWRLAYLSFGVLAVGLVTMVVFPLALLLSYLLSRAGIAHARERGIDLGAGRKWLLYPPVVLVSATLLLAAVMWPVALGLVAGAQVEQAQWRLAQSYEPHALPSLEELRAPPSDRWLTSASRQQKEDRKLLMMIPVAPDLAQIAAGLFAGAGAAAFWWMVLGAAGANFPGAVRATFFPLCNRFEPHHGTWLAVVCFLLLLPWLAAAREFVAALL
;
A
#
# COMPACT_ATOMS: atom_id res chain seq x y z
N MET A 1 12.01 -24.33 -2.30
CA MET A 1 11.97 -25.58 -3.09
C MET A 1 13.13 -25.53 -4.05
N THR A 2 14.06 -26.48 -4.01
CA THR A 2 15.22 -26.48 -4.93
C THR A 2 14.82 -27.12 -6.25
N LEU A 3 14.72 -26.31 -7.31
CA LEU A 3 14.43 -26.79 -8.67
C LEU A 3 15.56 -27.68 -9.17
N THR A 4 15.25 -28.94 -9.43
CA THR A 4 16.19 -29.91 -10.01
C THR A 4 16.22 -29.76 -11.53
N PRO A 5 17.30 -30.18 -12.22
CA PRO A 5 17.35 -30.16 -13.69
C PRO A 5 16.21 -30.96 -14.35
N ALA A 6 15.67 -31.96 -13.64
CA ALA A 6 14.52 -32.74 -14.08
C ALA A 6 13.23 -31.90 -14.14
N ASP A 7 13.08 -30.92 -13.25
CA ASP A 7 11.92 -30.02 -13.22
C ASP A 7 11.89 -29.05 -14.41
N LEU A 8 13.04 -28.88 -15.09
CA LEU A 8 13.23 -27.96 -16.21
C LEU A 8 13.11 -28.64 -17.59
N ASP A 9 12.86 -29.95 -17.65
CA ASP A 9 12.83 -30.75 -18.89
C ASP A 9 14.06 -30.50 -19.81
N LEU A 10 15.24 -30.30 -19.23
CA LEU A 10 16.46 -30.05 -19.98
C LEU A 10 16.90 -31.31 -20.74
N SER A 11 17.34 -31.14 -21.98
CA SER A 11 18.08 -32.21 -22.66
C SER A 11 19.35 -32.58 -21.85
N PRO A 12 19.82 -33.84 -21.88
CA PRO A 12 21.02 -34.25 -21.16
C PRO A 12 22.25 -33.33 -21.33
N PRO A 13 22.60 -32.83 -22.54
CA PRO A 13 23.72 -31.90 -22.69
C PRO A 13 23.43 -30.51 -22.08
N ALA A 14 22.19 -30.03 -22.09
CA ALA A 14 21.81 -28.77 -21.44
C ALA A 14 21.90 -28.87 -19.92
N ALA A 15 21.41 -29.97 -19.33
CA ALA A 15 21.52 -30.22 -17.90
C ALA A 15 22.99 -30.24 -17.43
N ALA A 16 23.87 -30.94 -18.17
CA ALA A 16 25.30 -30.96 -17.87
C ALA A 16 25.94 -29.56 -17.93
N ARG A 17 25.56 -28.73 -18.91
CA ARG A 17 26.07 -27.36 -19.05
C ARG A 17 25.61 -26.42 -17.93
N LEU A 18 24.36 -26.55 -17.48
CA LEU A 18 23.85 -25.76 -16.34
C LEU A 18 24.58 -26.13 -15.04
N GLU A 19 24.77 -27.42 -14.77
CA GLU A 19 25.50 -27.88 -13.58
C GLU A 19 26.97 -27.43 -13.60
N GLU A 20 27.60 -27.42 -14.77
CA GLU A 20 28.95 -26.87 -14.94
C GLU A 20 28.99 -25.37 -14.62
N TYR A 21 28.04 -24.59 -15.14
CA TYR A 21 27.94 -23.14 -14.85
C TYR A 21 27.74 -22.88 -13.36
N LEU A 22 26.82 -23.59 -12.71
CA LEU A 22 26.57 -23.46 -11.26
C LEU A 22 27.78 -23.88 -10.43
N GLY A 23 28.51 -24.92 -10.84
CA GLY A 23 29.78 -25.30 -10.24
C GLY A 23 30.83 -24.19 -10.30
N GLN A 24 30.91 -23.47 -11.43
CA GLN A 24 31.79 -22.31 -11.60
C GLN A 24 31.35 -21.12 -10.73
N VAL A 25 30.04 -20.87 -10.61
CA VAL A 25 29.49 -19.84 -9.71
C VAL A 25 29.82 -20.16 -8.24
N ARG A 26 29.64 -21.40 -7.79
CA ARG A 26 30.06 -21.83 -6.44
C ARG A 26 31.54 -21.60 -6.20
N GLY A 27 32.39 -21.94 -7.17
CA GLY A 27 33.83 -21.70 -7.11
C GLY A 27 34.18 -20.21 -6.97
N ALA A 28 33.47 -19.34 -7.70
CA ALA A 28 33.65 -17.89 -7.60
C ALA A 28 33.19 -17.34 -6.24
N LEU A 29 32.07 -17.83 -5.70
CA LEU A 29 31.50 -17.39 -4.42
C LEU A 29 32.26 -17.93 -3.19
N ALA A 30 33.12 -18.93 -3.34
CA ALA A 30 33.87 -19.51 -2.22
C ALA A 30 34.75 -18.48 -1.46
N GLY A 31 35.10 -17.36 -2.10
CA GLY A 31 35.85 -16.25 -1.47
C GLY A 31 35.00 -15.16 -0.82
N ALA A 32 33.66 -15.24 -0.89
CA ALA A 32 32.72 -14.21 -0.42
C ALA A 32 31.86 -14.76 0.74
N PRO A 33 32.35 -14.70 2.00
CA PRO A 33 31.67 -15.32 3.15
C PRO A 33 30.32 -14.69 3.49
N ASP A 34 30.07 -13.47 3.02
CA ASP A 34 28.83 -12.73 3.28
C ASP A 34 27.70 -13.07 2.30
N VAL A 35 27.94 -13.94 1.32
CA VAL A 35 26.96 -14.31 0.29
C VAL A 35 26.69 -15.82 0.35
N SER A 36 25.43 -16.20 0.58
CA SER A 36 24.99 -17.60 0.55
C SER A 36 25.02 -18.13 -0.87
N ALA A 37 25.95 -19.05 -1.16
CA ALA A 37 26.04 -19.67 -2.48
C ALA A 37 24.75 -20.43 -2.86
N GLY A 38 24.07 -21.04 -1.89
CA GLY A 38 22.81 -21.76 -2.12
C GLY A 38 21.67 -20.84 -2.56
N ASP A 39 21.63 -19.61 -2.05
CA ASP A 39 20.60 -18.63 -2.41
C ASP A 39 20.82 -18.15 -3.84
N ILE A 40 22.05 -17.80 -4.20
CA ILE A 40 22.41 -17.40 -5.58
C ILE A 40 22.14 -18.53 -6.58
N GLU A 41 22.45 -19.77 -6.23
CA GLU A 41 22.13 -20.91 -7.09
C GLU A 41 20.62 -21.10 -7.27
N SER A 42 19.85 -20.94 -6.20
CA SER A 42 18.39 -21.02 -6.26
C SER A 42 17.82 -19.94 -7.18
N ASP A 43 18.28 -18.69 -7.03
CA ASP A 43 17.83 -17.56 -7.84
C ASP A 43 18.21 -17.74 -9.32
N LEU A 44 19.42 -18.23 -9.61
CA LEU A 44 19.86 -18.53 -10.97
C LEU A 44 19.01 -19.63 -11.61
N ARG A 45 18.68 -20.70 -10.87
CA ARG A 45 17.81 -21.78 -11.35
C ARG A 45 16.40 -21.27 -11.63
N GLU A 46 15.85 -20.44 -10.74
CA GLU A 46 14.54 -19.82 -10.93
C GLU A 46 14.52 -18.90 -12.16
N HIS A 47 15.54 -18.06 -12.33
CA HIS A 47 15.65 -17.19 -13.51
C HIS A 47 15.74 -18.00 -14.81
N VAL A 48 16.58 -19.03 -14.85
CA VAL A 48 16.70 -19.93 -16.01
C VAL A 48 15.39 -20.64 -16.29
N ALA A 49 14.65 -21.07 -15.27
CA ALA A 49 13.33 -21.68 -15.41
C ALA A 49 12.32 -20.73 -16.06
N ASN A 50 12.29 -19.47 -15.60
CA ASN A 50 11.38 -18.45 -16.09
C ASN A 50 11.66 -18.10 -17.56
N GLU A 51 12.92 -17.88 -17.92
CA GLU A 51 13.33 -17.56 -19.30
C GLU A 51 13.07 -18.72 -20.27
N LEU A 52 13.22 -19.97 -19.81
CA LEU A 52 13.02 -21.16 -20.65
C LEU A 52 11.58 -21.71 -20.62
N SER A 53 10.66 -21.07 -19.90
CA SER A 53 9.28 -21.55 -19.73
C SER A 53 8.50 -21.72 -21.05
N ALA A 54 8.85 -20.92 -22.07
CA ALA A 54 8.25 -20.97 -23.40
C ALA A 54 9.04 -21.80 -24.43
N ALA A 55 10.20 -22.35 -24.06
CA ALA A 55 11.06 -23.09 -24.98
C ALA A 55 10.47 -24.49 -25.30
N PRO A 56 10.64 -25.01 -26.52
CA PRO A 56 10.27 -26.39 -26.86
C PRO A 56 10.97 -27.41 -25.96
N LYS A 57 10.22 -28.42 -25.51
CA LYS A 57 10.71 -29.48 -24.61
C LYS A 57 11.05 -30.76 -25.38
N PRO A 58 12.16 -31.46 -25.06
CA PRO A 58 13.16 -31.09 -24.06
C PRO A 58 14.00 -29.88 -24.49
N VAL A 59 14.37 -29.02 -23.54
CA VAL A 59 15.08 -27.77 -23.84
C VAL A 59 16.46 -28.07 -24.43
N ALA A 60 16.71 -27.55 -25.63
CA ALA A 60 17.96 -27.72 -26.35
C ALA A 60 19.09 -26.88 -25.73
N LEU A 61 20.33 -27.39 -25.82
CA LEU A 61 21.53 -26.70 -25.31
C LEU A 61 21.68 -25.27 -25.84
N ALA A 62 21.32 -25.00 -27.09
CA ALA A 62 21.44 -23.67 -27.69
C ALA A 62 20.56 -22.62 -26.98
N ALA A 63 19.34 -22.98 -26.57
CA ALA A 63 18.43 -22.07 -25.86
C ALA A 63 18.97 -21.75 -24.47
N LEU A 64 19.46 -22.77 -23.74
CA LEU A 64 20.09 -22.56 -22.43
C LEU A 64 21.35 -21.68 -22.54
N SER A 65 22.21 -21.93 -23.53
CA SER A 65 23.45 -21.15 -23.71
C SER A 65 23.17 -19.66 -23.93
N ALA A 66 22.10 -19.30 -24.64
CA ALA A 66 21.70 -17.90 -24.83
C ALA A 66 21.31 -17.22 -23.50
N VAL A 67 20.59 -17.93 -22.63
CA VAL A 67 20.23 -17.43 -21.29
C VAL A 67 21.49 -17.29 -20.41
N LEU A 68 22.39 -18.27 -20.44
CA LEU A 68 23.65 -18.22 -19.69
C LEU A 68 24.58 -17.08 -20.18
N GLU A 69 24.54 -16.75 -21.46
CA GLU A 69 25.30 -15.63 -22.03
C GLU A 69 24.76 -14.28 -21.53
N GLN A 70 23.43 -14.13 -21.42
CA GLN A 70 22.80 -12.95 -20.82
C GLN A 70 23.11 -12.81 -19.33
N LEU A 71 23.17 -13.94 -18.62
CA LEU A 71 23.58 -13.97 -17.22
C LEU A 71 25.04 -13.57 -17.04
N GLY A 72 25.90 -13.65 -18.06
CA GLY A 72 27.31 -13.26 -17.99
C GLY A 72 28.25 -14.32 -17.39
N PRO A 73 29.56 -14.04 -17.31
CA PRO A 73 30.56 -15.02 -16.89
C PRO A 73 30.43 -15.36 -15.40
N PRO A 74 30.59 -16.64 -14.99
CA PRO A 74 30.41 -17.07 -13.60
C PRO A 74 31.31 -16.34 -12.59
N ALA A 75 32.49 -15.89 -13.01
CA ALA A 75 33.44 -15.18 -12.15
C ALA A 75 32.91 -13.82 -11.62
N GLN A 76 31.94 -13.21 -12.30
CA GLN A 76 31.41 -11.90 -11.89
C GLN A 76 30.60 -11.97 -10.59
N TRP A 77 30.08 -13.16 -10.23
CA TRP A 77 29.25 -13.35 -9.04
C TRP A 77 30.08 -13.35 -7.75
N GLY A 78 31.36 -13.74 -7.84
CA GLY A 78 32.30 -13.73 -6.70
C GLY A 78 33.16 -12.48 -6.60
N ALA A 79 33.18 -11.63 -7.63
CA ALA A 79 33.94 -10.39 -7.60
C ALA A 79 33.24 -9.39 -6.67
N ALA A 80 33.86 -9.10 -5.52
CA ALA A 80 33.46 -7.95 -4.73
C ALA A 80 33.43 -6.73 -5.67
N PRO A 81 32.30 -5.98 -5.73
CA PRO A 81 32.19 -4.84 -6.64
C PRO A 81 33.39 -3.94 -6.43
N ASP A 82 34.11 -3.64 -7.51
CA ASP A 82 35.32 -2.82 -7.44
C ASP A 82 35.00 -1.54 -6.66
N PRO A 83 35.59 -1.34 -5.46
CA PRO A 83 35.30 -0.17 -4.64
C PRO A 83 35.61 1.13 -5.40
N ALA A 84 36.51 1.10 -6.40
CA ALA A 84 36.79 2.24 -7.27
C ALA A 84 35.61 2.59 -8.20
N ALA A 85 34.89 1.59 -8.71
CA ALA A 85 33.69 1.82 -9.52
C ALA A 85 32.57 2.48 -8.70
N PHE A 86 32.39 2.05 -7.45
CA PHE A 86 31.43 2.65 -6.51
C PHE A 86 31.83 4.08 -6.11
N HIS A 87 33.13 4.36 -6.00
CA HIS A 87 33.64 5.70 -5.75
C HIS A 87 33.37 6.66 -6.93
N GLY A 88 33.48 6.20 -8.17
CA GLY A 88 33.14 6.99 -9.37
C GLY A 88 31.67 7.41 -9.40
N VAL A 89 30.75 6.45 -9.17
CA VAL A 89 29.30 6.72 -9.12
C VAL A 89 28.95 7.67 -7.97
N ARG A 90 29.52 7.46 -6.77
CA ARG A 90 29.34 8.38 -5.64
C ARG A 90 29.88 9.78 -5.93
N HIS A 91 31.01 9.90 -6.61
CA HIS A 91 31.59 11.19 -6.98
C HIS A 91 30.69 11.95 -7.94
N LEU A 92 30.25 11.30 -9.02
CA LEU A 92 29.32 11.88 -10.00
C LEU A 92 28.01 12.33 -9.34
N LEU A 93 27.43 11.49 -8.48
CA LEU A 93 26.21 11.85 -7.74
C LEU A 93 26.46 13.07 -6.83
N ARG A 94 27.60 13.11 -6.14
CA ARG A 94 27.95 14.22 -5.22
C ARG A 94 28.18 15.53 -5.98
N GLU A 95 28.79 15.48 -7.15
CA GLU A 95 28.94 16.64 -8.03
C GLU A 95 27.60 17.11 -8.58
N HIS A 96 26.74 16.19 -9.01
CA HIS A 96 25.39 16.52 -9.45
C HIS A 96 24.56 17.18 -8.35
N LEU A 97 24.63 16.66 -7.12
CA LEU A 97 23.96 17.25 -5.96
C LEU A 97 24.53 18.62 -5.58
N ARG A 98 25.85 18.83 -5.69
CA ARG A 98 26.48 20.14 -5.45
C ARG A 98 26.06 21.17 -6.51
N GLY A 99 26.05 20.78 -7.79
CA GLY A 99 25.58 21.62 -8.89
C GLY A 99 24.10 21.97 -8.76
N ALA A 100 23.27 20.99 -8.41
CA ALA A 100 21.85 21.22 -8.13
C ALA A 100 21.65 22.19 -6.96
N ARG A 101 22.45 22.08 -5.88
CA ARG A 101 22.40 22.99 -4.73
C ARG A 101 22.80 24.42 -5.07
N THR A 102 23.87 24.62 -5.85
CA THR A 102 24.30 25.98 -6.22
C THR A 102 23.32 26.64 -7.18
N ALA A 103 22.79 25.88 -8.16
CA ALA A 103 21.72 26.35 -9.06
C ALA A 103 20.44 26.70 -8.28
N ALA A 104 20.04 25.84 -7.33
CA ALA A 104 18.90 26.10 -6.45
C ALA A 104 19.13 27.34 -5.57
N ALA A 105 20.33 27.53 -5.03
CA ALA A 105 20.65 28.71 -4.20
C ALA A 105 20.66 30.01 -5.01
N ALA A 106 21.18 29.99 -6.24
CA ALA A 106 21.16 31.15 -7.13
C ALA A 106 19.74 31.49 -7.58
N GLY A 107 18.93 30.47 -7.93
CA GLY A 107 17.51 30.61 -8.23
C GLY A 107 16.74 31.17 -7.04
N ALA A 108 16.96 30.61 -5.85
CA ALA A 108 16.36 31.07 -4.60
C ALA A 108 16.72 32.52 -4.27
N ARG A 109 17.97 32.97 -4.53
CA ARG A 109 18.34 34.38 -4.36
C ARG A 109 17.57 35.31 -5.30
N ARG A 110 17.43 34.95 -6.59
CA ARG A 110 16.64 35.75 -7.55
C ARG A 110 15.18 35.80 -7.12
N VAL A 111 14.59 34.63 -6.87
CA VAL A 111 13.20 34.49 -6.42
C VAL A 111 12.97 35.26 -5.11
N ARG A 112 13.89 35.19 -4.15
CA ARG A 112 13.82 35.97 -2.91
C ARG A 112 13.81 37.47 -3.18
N LEU A 113 14.71 37.99 -4.00
CA LEU A 113 14.77 39.42 -4.28
C LEU A 113 13.52 39.91 -5.02
N THR A 114 13.00 39.14 -5.97
CA THR A 114 11.77 39.48 -6.69
C THR A 114 10.53 39.36 -5.79
N LEU A 115 10.44 38.31 -4.97
CA LEU A 115 9.33 38.13 -4.04
C LEU A 115 9.35 39.15 -2.90
N TRP A 116 10.52 39.66 -2.49
CA TRP A 116 10.64 40.56 -1.34
C TRP A 116 10.57 42.06 -1.69
N SER A 117 10.52 42.41 -2.97
CA SER A 117 10.42 43.81 -3.44
C SER A 117 9.06 44.16 -4.08
N GLY A 118 8.20 43.19 -4.37
CA GLY A 118 6.85 43.43 -4.89
C GLY A 118 5.85 43.88 -3.81
N PRO A 119 4.72 44.52 -4.20
CA PRO A 119 3.64 44.91 -3.29
C PRO A 119 3.22 43.70 -2.43
N GLU A 120 3.25 43.87 -1.12
CA GLU A 120 3.29 42.77 -0.13
C GLU A 120 2.15 41.75 -0.27
N ASP A 121 1.03 42.15 -0.86
CA ASP A 121 -0.21 41.37 -0.87
C ASP A 121 -0.20 40.13 -1.78
N TRP A 122 0.77 39.97 -2.70
CA TRP A 122 0.78 38.84 -3.65
C TRP A 122 1.73 37.69 -3.28
N ARG A 123 2.60 37.89 -2.28
CA ARG A 123 3.71 36.96 -2.00
C ARG A 123 3.24 35.58 -1.57
N LEU A 124 2.24 35.51 -0.70
CA LEU A 124 1.70 34.25 -0.18
C LEU A 124 1.00 33.43 -1.27
N ALA A 125 0.29 34.09 -2.19
CA ALA A 125 -0.38 33.43 -3.30
C ALA A 125 0.64 32.79 -4.25
N TYR A 126 1.67 33.52 -4.67
CA TYR A 126 2.73 32.98 -5.52
C TYR A 126 3.55 31.91 -4.82
N LEU A 127 3.89 32.10 -3.54
CA LEU A 127 4.66 31.11 -2.78
C LEU A 127 3.88 29.81 -2.63
N SER A 128 2.60 29.90 -2.28
CA SER A 128 1.74 28.72 -2.18
C SER A 128 1.65 27.95 -3.50
N PHE A 129 1.32 28.63 -4.59
CA PHE A 129 1.21 27.99 -5.90
C PHE A 129 2.56 27.44 -6.38
N GLY A 130 3.64 28.18 -6.17
CA GLY A 130 4.99 27.76 -6.52
C GLY A 130 5.43 26.51 -5.76
N VAL A 131 5.15 26.43 -4.45
CA VAL A 131 5.42 25.22 -3.65
C VAL A 131 4.62 24.02 -4.18
N LEU A 132 3.34 24.22 -4.52
CA LEU A 132 2.53 23.16 -5.14
C LEU A 132 3.12 22.69 -6.48
N ALA A 133 3.49 23.62 -7.36
CA ALA A 133 4.08 23.31 -8.67
C ALA A 133 5.41 22.54 -8.55
N VAL A 134 6.28 22.95 -7.62
CA VAL A 134 7.52 22.22 -7.32
C VAL A 134 7.24 20.81 -6.82
N GLY A 135 6.24 20.65 -5.94
CA GLY A 135 5.77 19.35 -5.49
C GLY A 135 5.34 18.46 -6.66
N LEU A 136 4.52 18.99 -7.56
CA LEU A 136 4.03 18.27 -8.75
C LEU A 136 5.16 17.84 -9.69
N VAL A 137 6.18 18.67 -9.89
CA VAL A 137 7.32 18.33 -10.78
C VAL A 137 8.22 17.26 -10.16
N THR A 138 8.40 17.28 -8.85
CA THR A 138 9.38 16.42 -8.16
C THR A 138 8.82 15.07 -7.72
N MET A 139 7.49 14.92 -7.59
CA MET A 139 6.73 13.74 -7.15
C MET A 139 7.10 13.18 -5.77
N VAL A 140 8.37 12.93 -5.47
CA VAL A 140 8.87 12.39 -4.20
C VAL A 140 8.56 13.31 -3.02
N VAL A 141 8.71 14.63 -3.20
CA VAL A 141 8.38 15.62 -2.15
C VAL A 141 6.97 16.19 -2.30
N PHE A 142 6.15 15.65 -3.21
CA PHE A 142 4.78 16.13 -3.44
C PHE A 142 3.91 16.16 -2.17
N PRO A 143 3.86 15.11 -1.31
CA PRO A 143 3.00 15.14 -0.13
C PRO A 143 3.35 16.27 0.84
N LEU A 144 4.65 16.49 1.07
CA LEU A 144 5.14 17.56 1.94
C LEU A 144 4.88 18.94 1.33
N ALA A 145 5.14 19.09 0.03
CA ALA A 145 4.89 20.33 -0.70
C ALA A 145 3.39 20.66 -0.77
N LEU A 146 2.52 19.66 -0.93
CA LEU A 146 1.07 19.83 -0.89
C LEU A 146 0.61 20.34 0.48
N LEU A 147 1.13 19.76 1.57
CA LEU A 147 0.82 20.23 2.92
C LEU A 147 1.30 21.67 3.16
N LEU A 148 2.53 21.99 2.76
CA LEU A 148 3.09 23.33 2.93
C LEU A 148 2.33 24.37 2.09
N SER A 149 2.03 24.07 0.83
CA SER A 149 1.22 24.94 -0.04
C SER A 149 -0.20 25.14 0.51
N TYR A 150 -0.80 24.11 1.09
CA TYR A 150 -2.08 24.22 1.79
C TYR A 150 -2.02 25.22 2.95
N LEU A 151 -1.03 25.10 3.84
CA LEU A 151 -0.85 26.02 4.97
C LEU A 151 -0.63 27.46 4.52
N LEU A 152 0.22 27.66 3.50
CA LEU A 152 0.47 28.98 2.91
C LEU A 152 -0.79 29.58 2.29
N SER A 153 -1.59 28.77 1.60
CA SER A 153 -2.87 29.22 1.05
C SER A 153 -3.86 29.63 2.11
N ARG A 154 -3.98 28.84 3.19
CA ARG A 154 -4.84 29.16 4.33
C ARG A 154 -4.41 30.46 5.01
N ALA A 155 -3.11 30.65 5.21
CA ALA A 155 -2.56 31.90 5.73
C ALA A 155 -2.85 33.08 4.79
N GLY A 156 -2.68 32.91 3.48
CA GLY A 156 -2.98 33.94 2.48
C GLY A 156 -4.45 34.35 2.44
N ILE A 157 -5.37 33.38 2.54
CA ILE A 157 -6.81 33.65 2.59
C ILE A 157 -7.20 34.36 3.90
N ALA A 158 -6.66 33.92 5.04
CA ALA A 158 -6.91 34.55 6.34
C ALA A 158 -6.41 35.99 6.38
N HIS A 159 -5.17 36.23 5.94
CA HIS A 159 -4.56 37.56 5.87
C HIS A 159 -5.34 38.52 4.96
N ALA A 160 -5.76 38.06 3.78
CA ALA A 160 -6.58 38.87 2.87
C ALA A 160 -7.93 39.26 3.51
N ARG A 161 -8.55 38.32 4.22
CA ARG A 161 -9.81 38.56 4.95
C ARG A 161 -9.63 39.57 6.08
N GLU A 162 -8.56 39.47 6.87
CA GLU A 162 -8.27 40.40 7.96
C GLU A 162 -8.04 41.83 7.46
N ARG A 163 -7.41 41.99 6.30
CA ARG A 163 -7.21 43.30 5.67
C ARG A 163 -8.43 43.82 4.89
N GLY A 164 -9.55 43.08 4.85
CA GLY A 164 -10.72 43.46 4.07
C GLY A 164 -10.48 43.49 2.56
N ILE A 165 -9.45 42.80 2.07
CA ILE A 165 -9.08 42.77 0.65
C ILE A 165 -9.88 41.65 -0.01
N ASP A 166 -10.73 41.99 -0.98
CA ASP A 166 -11.38 40.98 -1.80
C ASP A 166 -10.36 40.29 -2.71
N LEU A 167 -10.33 38.95 -2.63
CA LEU A 167 -9.51 38.13 -3.51
C LEU A 167 -10.21 38.11 -4.88
N GLY A 168 -9.81 39.02 -5.78
CA GLY A 168 -10.24 38.97 -7.17
C GLY A 168 -10.00 37.59 -7.81
N ALA A 169 -10.71 37.27 -8.89
CA ALA A 169 -10.69 35.95 -9.51
C ALA A 169 -9.26 35.42 -9.75
N GLY A 170 -8.35 36.27 -10.25
CA GLY A 170 -6.95 35.89 -10.47
C GLY A 170 -6.20 35.46 -9.20
N ARG A 171 -6.49 36.06 -8.04
CA ARG A 171 -5.84 35.68 -6.76
C ARG A 171 -6.39 34.37 -6.21
N LYS A 172 -7.70 34.13 -6.38
CA LYS A 172 -8.34 32.88 -5.94
C LYS A 172 -7.70 31.67 -6.65
N TRP A 173 -7.40 31.78 -7.94
CA TRP A 173 -6.76 30.71 -8.71
C TRP A 173 -5.37 30.28 -8.20
N LEU A 174 -4.64 31.15 -7.49
CA LEU A 174 -3.32 30.81 -6.94
C LEU A 174 -3.41 30.15 -5.55
N LEU A 175 -4.44 30.51 -4.76
CA LEU A 175 -4.61 30.04 -3.38
C LEU A 175 -5.54 28.82 -3.27
N TYR A 176 -6.50 28.67 -4.18
CA TYR A 176 -7.54 27.65 -4.04
C TYR A 176 -7.10 26.24 -4.44
N PRO A 177 -6.20 26.00 -5.43
CA PRO A 177 -5.84 24.64 -5.83
C PRO A 177 -5.32 23.76 -4.68
N PRO A 178 -4.31 24.16 -3.88
CA PRO A 178 -3.84 23.29 -2.79
C PRO A 178 -4.88 23.15 -1.68
N VAL A 179 -5.71 24.17 -1.45
CA VAL A 179 -6.85 24.11 -0.51
C VAL A 179 -7.87 23.08 -0.96
N VAL A 180 -8.33 23.15 -2.21
CA VAL A 180 -9.29 22.21 -2.78
C VAL A 180 -8.72 20.80 -2.81
N LEU A 181 -7.46 20.62 -3.23
CA LEU A 181 -6.83 19.29 -3.28
C LEU A 181 -6.78 18.63 -1.90
N VAL A 182 -6.28 19.35 -0.88
CA VAL A 182 -6.23 18.81 0.49
C VAL A 182 -7.63 18.61 1.06
N SER A 183 -8.53 19.58 0.94
CA SER A 183 -9.89 19.46 1.47
C SER A 183 -10.68 18.35 0.79
N ALA A 184 -10.55 18.16 -0.53
CA ALA A 184 -11.18 17.06 -1.27
C ALA A 184 -10.58 15.71 -0.87
N THR A 185 -9.27 15.63 -0.66
CA THR A 185 -8.60 14.41 -0.20
C THR A 185 -9.04 14.04 1.20
N LEU A 186 -9.09 15.00 2.13
CA LEU A 186 -9.60 14.80 3.48
C LEU A 186 -11.08 14.39 3.48
N LEU A 187 -11.88 15.00 2.59
CA LEU A 187 -13.29 14.66 2.46
C LEU A 187 -13.46 13.23 1.93
N LEU A 188 -12.72 12.88 0.89
CA LEU A 188 -12.72 11.52 0.35
C LEU A 188 -12.25 10.51 1.40
N ALA A 189 -11.19 10.80 2.15
CA ALA A 189 -10.72 9.96 3.24
C ALA A 189 -11.80 9.79 4.32
N ALA A 190 -12.47 10.88 4.72
CA ALA A 190 -13.57 10.82 5.67
C ALA A 190 -14.76 10.01 5.16
N VAL A 191 -15.08 10.08 3.86
CA VAL A 191 -16.18 9.33 3.23
C VAL A 191 -15.81 7.85 3.05
N MET A 192 -14.58 7.56 2.64
CA MET A 192 -14.11 6.22 2.30
C MET A 192 -13.65 5.40 3.51
N TRP A 193 -13.40 6.04 4.66
CA TRP A 193 -12.93 5.36 5.87
C TRP A 193 -13.82 4.18 6.29
N PRO A 194 -15.16 4.29 6.34
CA PRO A 194 -16.01 3.15 6.66
C PRO A 194 -16.00 2.03 5.61
N VAL A 195 -15.82 2.39 4.33
CA VAL A 195 -15.69 1.41 3.24
C VAL A 195 -14.43 0.57 3.45
N ALA A 196 -13.31 1.22 3.79
CA ALA A 196 -12.07 0.53 4.11
C ALA A 196 -12.24 -0.43 5.30
N LEU A 197 -12.96 -0.02 6.36
CA LEU A 197 -13.27 -0.90 7.49
C LEU A 197 -14.13 -2.10 7.08
N GLY A 198 -15.15 -1.89 6.25
CA GLY A 198 -15.99 -2.98 5.71
C GLY A 198 -15.20 -3.98 4.87
N LEU A 199 -14.27 -3.49 4.03
CA LEU A 199 -13.38 -4.33 3.23
C LEU A 199 -12.43 -5.16 4.10
N VAL A 200 -11.82 -4.57 5.14
CA VAL A 200 -10.97 -5.29 6.10
C VAL A 200 -11.76 -6.36 6.83
N ALA A 201 -12.98 -6.06 7.28
CA ALA A 201 -13.86 -7.04 7.93
C ALA A 201 -14.22 -8.20 6.98
N GLY A 202 -14.55 -7.90 5.72
CA GLY A 202 -14.82 -8.91 4.69
C GLY A 202 -13.61 -9.83 4.45
N ALA A 203 -12.41 -9.27 4.31
CA ALA A 203 -11.17 -10.03 4.12
C ALA A 203 -10.86 -10.95 5.32
N GLN A 204 -11.18 -10.54 6.55
CA GLN A 204 -11.03 -11.41 7.73
C GLN A 204 -11.98 -12.61 7.71
N VAL A 205 -13.22 -12.43 7.22
CA VAL A 205 -14.19 -13.53 7.06
C VAL A 205 -13.73 -14.50 5.96
N GLU A 206 -13.24 -13.97 4.83
CA GLU A 206 -12.64 -14.79 3.77
C GLU A 206 -11.44 -15.58 4.29
N GLN A 207 -10.54 -14.94 5.04
CA GLN A 207 -9.39 -15.62 5.64
C GLN A 207 -9.82 -16.71 6.65
N ALA A 208 -10.93 -16.52 7.37
CA ALA A 208 -11.49 -17.56 8.24
C ALA A 208 -12.08 -18.72 7.42
N GLN A 209 -12.81 -18.44 6.34
CA GLN A 209 -13.35 -19.46 5.42
C GLN A 209 -12.24 -20.25 4.72
N TRP A 210 -11.16 -19.58 4.31
CA TRP A 210 -9.99 -20.24 3.72
C TRP A 210 -9.31 -21.19 4.72
N ARG A 211 -9.11 -20.75 5.96
CA ARG A 211 -8.57 -21.61 7.04
C ARG A 211 -9.44 -22.83 7.29
N LEU A 212 -10.76 -22.65 7.24
CA LEU A 212 -11.71 -23.75 7.31
C LEU A 212 -11.54 -24.71 6.14
N ALA A 213 -11.56 -24.22 4.91
CA ALA A 213 -11.41 -25.03 3.71
C ALA A 213 -10.11 -25.82 3.71
N GLN A 214 -9.00 -25.20 4.14
CA GLN A 214 -7.71 -25.88 4.30
C GLN A 214 -7.69 -26.89 5.45
N SER A 215 -8.50 -26.69 6.49
CA SER A 215 -8.68 -27.70 7.55
C SER A 215 -9.52 -28.89 7.07
N TYR A 216 -10.33 -28.69 6.02
CA TYR A 216 -11.13 -29.74 5.37
C TYR A 216 -10.40 -30.44 4.24
N GLU A 217 -9.47 -29.77 3.55
CA GLU A 217 -8.48 -30.50 2.77
C GLU A 217 -7.70 -31.35 3.78
N PRO A 218 -7.78 -32.69 3.71
CA PRO A 218 -6.92 -33.52 4.52
C PRO A 218 -5.50 -33.12 4.15
N HIS A 219 -4.83 -32.35 5.01
CA HIS A 219 -3.40 -32.12 4.91
C HIS A 219 -2.77 -33.46 4.57
N ALA A 220 -1.92 -33.43 3.53
CA ALA A 220 -1.15 -34.56 2.99
C ALA A 220 -1.22 -35.77 3.92
N LEU A 221 -1.90 -36.83 3.47
CA LEU A 221 -2.09 -38.10 4.19
C LEU A 221 -1.03 -38.21 5.28
N PRO A 222 -1.42 -38.20 6.58
CA PRO A 222 -0.47 -38.12 7.67
C PRO A 222 0.69 -39.05 7.37
N SER A 223 1.91 -38.56 7.59
CA SER A 223 3.10 -39.34 7.26
C SER A 223 2.91 -40.76 7.79
N LEU A 224 3.42 -41.79 7.08
CA LEU A 224 3.23 -43.19 7.50
C LEU A 224 3.64 -43.43 8.97
N GLU A 225 4.48 -42.56 9.52
CA GLU A 225 4.90 -42.52 10.92
C GLU A 225 3.82 -41.94 11.86
N GLU A 226 3.14 -40.85 11.48
CA GLU A 226 1.97 -40.30 12.18
C GLU A 226 0.74 -41.20 12.10
N LEU A 227 0.56 -41.96 11.01
CA LEU A 227 -0.48 -42.99 10.91
C LEU A 227 -0.21 -44.19 11.84
N ARG A 228 1.05 -44.44 12.21
CA ARG A 228 1.44 -45.51 13.15
C ARG A 228 1.37 -45.06 14.60
N ALA A 229 1.54 -43.77 14.88
CA ALA A 229 1.31 -43.23 16.21
C ALA A 229 -0.20 -43.21 16.50
N PRO A 230 -0.66 -43.68 17.67
CA PRO A 230 -2.06 -43.50 18.03
C PRO A 230 -2.37 -42.00 18.00
N PRO A 231 -3.43 -41.56 17.29
CA PRO A 231 -3.74 -40.14 17.17
C PRO A 231 -3.85 -39.57 18.57
N SER A 232 -3.01 -38.60 18.89
CA SER A 232 -3.05 -37.99 20.22
C SER A 232 -4.44 -37.39 20.41
N ASP A 233 -5.12 -37.75 21.51
CA ASP A 233 -6.46 -37.25 21.83
C ASP A 233 -6.54 -35.71 21.76
N ARG A 234 -5.42 -35.02 22.00
CA ARG A 234 -5.31 -33.56 21.91
C ARG A 234 -5.56 -33.00 20.50
N TRP A 235 -5.09 -33.68 19.45
CA TRP A 235 -5.26 -33.18 18.08
C TRP A 235 -6.71 -33.38 17.59
N LEU A 236 -7.28 -34.57 17.85
CA LEU A 236 -8.68 -34.85 17.51
C LEU A 236 -9.64 -33.91 18.24
N THR A 237 -9.34 -33.57 19.50
CA THR A 237 -10.17 -32.65 20.29
C THR A 237 -10.00 -31.19 19.89
N SER A 238 -8.81 -30.71 19.51
CA SER A 238 -8.63 -29.32 19.07
C SER A 238 -9.23 -29.06 17.69
N ALA A 239 -8.98 -29.95 16.72
CA ALA A 239 -9.50 -29.82 15.36
C ALA A 239 -11.03 -29.89 15.33
N SER A 240 -11.63 -30.84 16.05
CA SER A 240 -13.09 -30.97 16.13
C SER A 240 -13.76 -29.79 16.84
N ARG A 241 -13.12 -29.22 17.88
CA ARG A 241 -13.64 -28.03 18.58
C ARG A 241 -13.65 -26.81 17.67
N GLN A 242 -12.53 -26.55 16.99
CA GLN A 242 -12.41 -25.43 16.06
C GLN A 242 -13.37 -25.56 14.87
N GLN A 243 -13.48 -26.77 14.30
CA GLN A 243 -14.45 -27.06 13.23
C GLN A 243 -15.91 -26.83 13.66
N LYS A 244 -16.25 -27.15 14.91
CA LYS A 244 -17.61 -26.95 15.43
C LYS A 244 -17.92 -25.48 15.64
N GLU A 245 -16.96 -24.70 16.15
CA GLU A 245 -17.07 -23.25 16.33
C GLU A 245 -17.22 -22.54 14.98
N ASP A 246 -16.40 -22.92 14.02
CA ASP A 246 -16.39 -22.34 12.68
C ASP A 246 -17.64 -22.70 11.86
N ARG A 247 -18.15 -23.93 11.98
CA ARG A 247 -19.43 -24.32 11.36
C ARG A 247 -20.62 -23.63 12.04
N LYS A 248 -20.56 -23.41 13.36
CA LYS A 248 -21.56 -22.63 14.11
C LYS A 248 -21.60 -21.18 13.59
N LEU A 249 -20.46 -20.57 13.32
CA LEU A 249 -20.34 -19.24 12.69
C LEU A 249 -21.00 -19.16 11.31
N LEU A 250 -20.74 -20.14 10.43
CA LEU A 250 -21.27 -20.13 9.05
C LEU A 250 -22.78 -20.37 8.98
N MET A 251 -23.36 -21.20 9.87
CA MET A 251 -24.80 -21.47 9.87
C MET A 251 -25.66 -20.29 10.37
N MET A 252 -25.05 -19.30 11.02
CA MET A 252 -25.77 -18.12 11.54
C MET A 252 -26.05 -17.06 10.49
N ILE A 253 -25.31 -17.06 9.39
CA ILE A 253 -25.52 -16.11 8.30
C ILE A 253 -26.63 -16.70 7.41
N PRO A 254 -27.84 -16.10 7.34
CA PRO A 254 -28.98 -16.65 6.59
C PRO A 254 -28.82 -16.41 5.08
N VAL A 255 -27.65 -16.71 4.54
CA VAL A 255 -27.28 -16.48 3.14
C VAL A 255 -26.48 -17.69 2.66
N ALA A 256 -26.52 -17.97 1.35
CA ALA A 256 -25.70 -19.02 0.75
C ALA A 256 -24.23 -18.86 1.18
N PRO A 257 -23.48 -19.97 1.42
CA PRO A 257 -22.09 -19.92 1.88
C PRO A 257 -21.20 -19.01 1.01
N ASP A 258 -21.42 -19.03 -0.30
CA ASP A 258 -20.68 -18.24 -1.30
C ASP A 258 -20.93 -16.72 -1.16
N LEU A 259 -22.07 -16.33 -0.58
CA LEU A 259 -22.45 -14.94 -0.35
C LEU A 259 -22.22 -14.50 1.10
N ALA A 260 -21.89 -15.42 2.01
CA ALA A 260 -21.71 -15.12 3.42
C ALA A 260 -20.59 -14.10 3.66
N GLN A 261 -19.52 -14.13 2.86
CA GLN A 261 -18.43 -13.14 2.91
C GLN A 261 -18.92 -11.73 2.58
N ILE A 262 -19.65 -11.59 1.47
CA ILE A 262 -20.20 -10.32 1.00
C ILE A 262 -21.21 -9.79 2.03
N ALA A 263 -22.10 -10.66 2.53
CA ALA A 263 -23.08 -10.28 3.53
C ALA A 263 -22.44 -9.81 4.84
N ALA A 264 -21.41 -10.51 5.33
CA ALA A 264 -20.69 -10.13 6.55
C ALA A 264 -19.92 -8.81 6.36
N GLY A 265 -19.24 -8.64 5.23
CA GLY A 265 -18.53 -7.38 4.89
C GLY A 265 -19.48 -6.19 4.76
N LEU A 266 -20.62 -6.37 4.08
CA LEU A 266 -21.66 -5.34 3.98
C LEU A 266 -22.29 -5.02 5.33
N PHE A 267 -22.58 -6.03 6.15
CA PHE A 267 -23.15 -5.83 7.48
C PHE A 267 -22.19 -5.07 8.39
N ALA A 268 -20.93 -5.51 8.50
CA ALA A 268 -19.91 -4.83 9.29
C ALA A 268 -19.64 -3.41 8.76
N GLY A 269 -19.51 -3.26 7.45
CA GLY A 269 -19.31 -1.97 6.78
C GLY A 269 -20.46 -0.99 7.02
N ALA A 270 -21.72 -1.45 6.94
CA ALA A 270 -22.89 -0.62 7.19
C ALA A 270 -22.95 -0.14 8.64
N GLY A 271 -22.66 -1.02 9.61
CA GLY A 271 -22.59 -0.64 11.03
C GLY A 271 -21.49 0.38 11.31
N ALA A 272 -20.27 0.12 10.79
CA ALA A 272 -19.15 1.03 10.91
C ALA A 272 -19.45 2.39 10.24
N ALA A 273 -20.10 2.40 9.07
CA ALA A 273 -20.50 3.62 8.36
C ALA A 273 -21.55 4.41 9.14
N ALA A 274 -22.60 3.77 9.64
CA ALA A 274 -23.61 4.42 10.45
C ALA A 274 -22.99 5.02 11.71
N PHE A 275 -22.16 4.27 12.44
CA PHE A 275 -21.48 4.77 13.63
C PHE A 275 -20.54 5.94 13.31
N TRP A 276 -19.71 5.82 12.27
CA TRP A 276 -18.78 6.86 11.84
C TRP A 276 -19.49 8.16 11.48
N TRP A 277 -20.53 8.08 10.64
CA TRP A 277 -21.28 9.26 10.22
C TRP A 277 -22.12 9.86 11.36
N MET A 278 -22.57 9.04 12.32
CA MET A 278 -23.16 9.54 13.55
C MET A 278 -22.17 10.40 14.35
N VAL A 279 -20.95 9.89 14.57
CA VAL A 279 -19.89 10.62 15.28
C VAL A 279 -19.48 11.88 14.53
N LEU A 280 -19.25 11.81 13.22
CA LEU A 280 -18.91 12.97 12.40
C LEU A 280 -20.05 14.00 12.35
N GLY A 281 -21.30 13.56 12.24
CA GLY A 281 -22.48 14.43 12.28
C GLY A 281 -22.57 15.17 13.62
N ALA A 282 -22.42 14.45 14.73
CA ALA A 282 -22.45 15.04 16.07
C ALA A 282 -21.29 16.03 16.28
N ALA A 283 -20.06 15.67 15.88
CA ALA A 283 -18.92 16.56 15.93
C ALA A 283 -19.14 17.81 15.04
N GLY A 284 -19.65 17.62 13.83
CA GLY A 284 -19.95 18.72 12.90
C GLY A 284 -21.04 19.67 13.41
N ALA A 285 -22.05 19.14 14.10
CA ALA A 285 -23.10 19.95 14.73
C ALA A 285 -22.55 20.84 15.86
N ASN A 286 -21.64 20.30 16.68
CA ASN A 286 -21.01 21.03 17.78
C ASN A 286 -19.92 22.01 17.29
N PHE A 287 -19.25 21.70 16.19
CA PHE A 287 -18.12 22.48 15.65
C PHE A 287 -18.28 22.84 14.17
N PRO A 288 -19.36 23.54 13.78
CA PRO A 288 -19.63 23.89 12.38
C PRO A 288 -18.54 24.83 11.80
N GLY A 289 -17.89 25.61 12.66
CA GLY A 289 -16.74 26.44 12.30
C GLY A 289 -15.53 25.61 11.85
N ALA A 290 -15.27 24.48 12.53
CA ALA A 290 -14.17 23.58 12.19
C ALA A 290 -14.44 22.89 10.84
N VAL A 291 -15.66 22.39 10.61
CA VAL A 291 -16.05 21.78 9.32
C VAL A 291 -15.88 22.78 8.17
N ARG A 292 -16.41 23.99 8.33
CA ARG A 292 -16.24 25.07 7.33
C ARG A 292 -14.78 25.45 7.13
N ALA A 293 -13.99 25.51 8.19
CA ALA A 293 -12.58 25.85 8.11
C ALA A 293 -11.79 24.77 7.36
N THR A 294 -11.96 23.50 7.70
CA THR A 294 -11.22 22.36 7.14
C THR A 294 -11.61 22.08 5.69
N PHE A 295 -12.90 22.15 5.37
CA PHE A 295 -13.42 21.83 4.03
C PHE A 295 -13.79 23.08 3.22
N PHE A 296 -13.21 24.24 3.53
CA PHE A 296 -13.34 25.41 2.66
C PHE A 296 -12.65 25.12 1.31
N PRO A 297 -13.23 25.49 0.15
CA PRO A 297 -14.52 26.17 -0.04
C PRO A 297 -15.74 25.23 -0.15
N LEU A 298 -15.55 23.92 -0.19
CA LEU A 298 -16.57 22.90 -0.44
C LEU A 298 -17.76 22.97 0.53
N CYS A 299 -17.49 23.16 1.82
CA CYS A 299 -18.52 23.15 2.87
C CYS A 299 -18.84 24.55 3.42
N ASN A 300 -18.68 25.63 2.64
CA ASN A 300 -18.83 27.00 3.17
C ASN A 300 -20.24 27.29 3.73
N ARG A 301 -21.27 26.60 3.23
CA ARG A 301 -22.67 26.68 3.68
C ARG A 301 -23.03 25.65 4.76
N PHE A 302 -22.05 24.98 5.35
CA PHE A 302 -22.32 23.99 6.38
C PHE A 302 -22.81 24.67 7.66
N GLU A 303 -24.09 24.49 7.94
CA GLU A 303 -24.77 24.89 9.17
C GLU A 303 -24.87 23.74 10.19
N PRO A 304 -25.00 24.03 11.50
CA PRO A 304 -25.09 23.02 12.56
C PRO A 304 -26.18 21.97 12.32
N HIS A 305 -27.32 22.38 11.77
CA HIS A 305 -28.48 21.51 11.57
C HIS A 305 -28.20 20.36 10.60
N HIS A 306 -27.31 20.53 9.62
CA HIS A 306 -26.90 19.45 8.71
C HIS A 306 -26.18 18.33 9.48
N GLY A 307 -25.29 18.69 10.42
CA GLY A 307 -24.60 17.74 11.28
C GLY A 307 -25.58 17.01 12.21
N THR A 308 -26.52 17.73 12.80
CA THR A 308 -27.56 17.14 13.67
C THR A 308 -28.42 16.15 12.90
N TRP A 309 -28.89 16.51 11.70
CA TRP A 309 -29.69 15.61 10.86
C TRP A 309 -28.91 14.35 10.48
N LEU A 310 -27.65 14.49 10.06
CA LEU A 310 -26.79 13.35 9.76
C LEU A 310 -26.63 12.43 10.98
N ALA A 311 -26.37 13.01 12.16
CA ALA A 311 -26.23 12.26 13.40
C ALA A 311 -27.50 11.49 13.77
N VAL A 312 -28.67 12.14 13.69
CA VAL A 312 -29.97 11.53 14.01
C VAL A 312 -30.30 10.39 13.04
N VAL A 313 -30.15 10.62 11.74
CA VAL A 313 -30.42 9.58 10.72
C VAL A 313 -29.50 8.38 10.94
N CYS A 314 -28.20 8.60 11.13
CA CYS A 314 -27.25 7.53 11.36
C CYS A 314 -27.48 6.80 12.68
N PHE A 315 -27.87 7.50 13.74
CA PHE A 315 -28.27 6.89 15.01
C PHE A 315 -29.49 5.97 14.83
N LEU A 316 -30.53 6.44 14.12
CA LEU A 316 -31.72 5.63 13.83
C LEU A 316 -31.40 4.40 12.98
N LEU A 317 -30.46 4.49 12.04
CA LEU A 317 -29.97 3.33 11.26
C LEU A 317 -29.12 2.37 12.10
N LEU A 318 -28.42 2.87 13.12
CA LEU A 318 -27.59 2.06 14.00
C LEU A 318 -28.44 1.18 14.94
N LEU A 319 -29.66 1.61 15.33
CA LEU A 319 -30.55 0.85 16.20
C LEU A 319 -30.92 -0.54 15.66
N PRO A 320 -31.49 -0.70 14.44
CA PRO A 320 -31.79 -2.02 13.89
C PRO A 320 -30.51 -2.83 13.62
N TRP A 321 -29.40 -2.17 13.27
CA TRP A 321 -28.12 -2.83 13.10
C TRP A 321 -27.61 -3.43 14.42
N LEU A 322 -27.68 -2.68 15.53
CA LEU A 322 -27.31 -3.17 16.86
C LEU A 322 -28.22 -4.30 17.34
N ALA A 323 -29.52 -4.23 17.04
CA ALA A 323 -30.45 -5.31 17.34
C ALA A 323 -30.04 -6.61 16.61
N ALA A 324 -29.74 -6.53 15.31
CA ALA A 324 -29.23 -7.66 14.53
C ALA A 324 -27.86 -8.15 15.03
N ALA A 325 -26.93 -7.24 15.31
CA ALA A 325 -25.61 -7.58 15.81
C ALA A 325 -25.69 -8.30 17.18
N ARG A 326 -26.60 -7.88 18.06
CA ARG A 326 -26.88 -8.54 19.33
C ARG A 326 -27.40 -9.96 19.13
N GLU A 327 -28.31 -10.17 18.18
CA GLU A 327 -28.80 -11.51 17.84
C GLU A 327 -27.68 -12.41 17.30
N PHE A 328 -26.82 -11.89 16.43
CA PHE A 328 -25.61 -12.59 15.98
C PHE A 328 -24.69 -12.97 17.14
N VAL A 329 -24.39 -12.04 18.06
CA VAL A 329 -23.53 -12.31 19.22
C VAL A 329 -24.18 -13.31 20.18
N ALA A 330 -25.49 -13.20 20.42
CA ALA A 330 -26.22 -14.13 21.28
C ALA A 330 -26.25 -15.56 20.71
N ALA A 331 -26.25 -15.70 19.39
CA ALA A 331 -26.15 -17.00 18.74
C ALA A 331 -24.74 -17.61 18.92
N LEU A 332 -23.69 -16.79 18.99
CA LEU A 332 -22.30 -17.24 19.13
C LEU A 332 -21.95 -17.79 20.51
N LEU A 333 -22.51 -17.21 21.56
CA LEU A 333 -22.36 -17.69 22.94
C LEU A 333 -23.08 -19.04 23.17
#